data_AF-A0A136M118-F1
#
_entry.id   AF-A0A136M118-F1
#
_cell.length_a   1.000
_cell.length_b   1.000
_cell.length_c   1.000
_cell.angle_alpha   90.00
_cell.angle_beta   90.00
_cell.angle_gamma   90.00
#
_symmetry.space_group_name_H-M   'P 1'
#
loop_
_entity.id
_entity.type
_entity.pdbx_description
1 polymer ?
#
loop_
_entity_poly.entity_id
_entity_poly.type
_entity_poly.pdbx_seq_one_letter_code
_entity_poly.pdbx_strand_id
1 'polypeptide(L)'
;MTGYIFRCTAKTKPEVYERMLLGEEPGLWGHVSKIQSDDILFLYNTSTFEITGPLKPDGEPGNPVEKGAWKGGFTSQIKFAETEDTKTIPFAKIQHIIKKYRHGLYPEMVLDARQVEAILEILSN
;
A
#
# COMPACT_ATOMS: atom_id res chain seq x y z
N MET A 1 -12.32 7.77 -5.26
CA MET A 1 -11.17 6.91 -4.96
C MET A 1 -9.87 7.70 -4.87
N THR A 2 -9.18 7.47 -3.77
CA THR A 2 -7.78 7.83 -3.50
C THR A 2 -6.96 6.54 -3.48
N GLY A 3 -5.67 6.64 -3.80
CA GLY A 3 -4.75 5.49 -3.73
C GLY A 3 -3.82 5.60 -2.54
N TYR A 4 -3.46 4.46 -1.94
CA TYR A 4 -2.54 4.41 -0.82
C TYR A 4 -1.43 3.38 -1.04
N ILE A 5 -0.18 3.83 -1.07
CA ILE A 5 1.01 2.98 -1.14
C ILE A 5 1.51 2.69 0.27
N PHE A 6 1.32 1.46 0.71
CA PHE A 6 1.97 0.90 1.89
C PHE A 6 3.31 0.29 1.51
N ARG A 7 4.23 0.20 2.46
CA ARG A 7 5.57 -0.31 2.21
C ARG A 7 5.84 -1.59 2.99
N CYS A 8 6.60 -2.48 2.39
CA CYS A 8 7.19 -3.60 3.09
C CYS A 8 8.64 -3.82 2.62
N THR A 9 9.28 -4.78 3.27
CA THR A 9 10.59 -5.32 2.90
C THR A 9 10.44 -6.83 2.71
N ALA A 10 11.48 -7.50 2.22
CA ALA A 10 11.53 -8.96 2.21
C ALA A 10 11.29 -9.58 3.60
N LYS A 11 11.65 -8.87 4.67
CA LYS A 11 11.45 -9.32 6.06
C LYS A 11 10.00 -9.20 6.53
N THR A 12 9.29 -8.13 6.15
CA THR A 12 7.92 -7.87 6.63
C THR A 12 6.84 -8.41 5.70
N LYS A 13 7.16 -8.66 4.43
CA LYS A 13 6.22 -9.19 3.43
C LYS A 13 5.51 -10.49 3.85
N PRO A 14 6.18 -11.51 4.43
CA PRO A 14 5.48 -12.72 4.86
C PRO A 14 4.33 -12.44 5.84
N GLU A 15 4.58 -11.59 6.83
CA GLU A 15 3.58 -11.23 7.85
C GLU A 15 2.44 -10.36 7.28
N VAL A 16 2.71 -9.53 6.25
CA VAL A 16 1.66 -8.78 5.53
C VAL A 16 0.60 -9.72 4.96
N TYR A 17 1.03 -10.79 4.29
CA TYR A 17 0.12 -11.74 3.65
C TYR A 17 -0.45 -12.77 4.63
N GLU A 18 0.32 -13.23 5.61
CA GLU A 18 -0.17 -14.12 6.67
C GLU A 18 -1.36 -13.49 7.41
N ARG A 19 -1.29 -12.18 7.67
CA ARG A 19 -2.33 -11.44 8.39
C ARG A 19 -3.33 -10.73 7.47
N MET A 20 -3.10 -10.70 6.15
CA MET A 20 -3.84 -9.83 5.23
C MET A 20 -3.93 -8.38 5.74
N LEU A 21 -2.80 -7.87 6.26
CA LEU A 21 -2.73 -6.62 7.01
C LEU A 21 -1.63 -5.73 6.43
N LEU A 22 -1.98 -4.48 6.15
CA LEU A 22 -1.04 -3.43 5.84
C LEU A 22 -0.82 -2.57 7.08
N GLY A 23 0.44 -2.16 7.29
CA GLY A 23 0.85 -1.39 8.45
C GLY A 23 1.87 -0.33 8.06
N GLU A 24 1.73 0.84 8.65
CA GLU A 24 2.68 1.94 8.57
C GLU A 24 3.02 2.49 9.96
N GLU A 25 4.07 3.31 10.01
CA GLU A 25 4.51 3.96 11.23
C GLU A 25 3.38 4.80 11.89
N PRO A 26 3.38 4.99 13.21
CA PRO A 26 2.35 5.76 13.92
C PRO A 26 2.15 7.19 13.36
N GLY A 27 3.21 7.81 12.84
CA GLY A 27 3.15 9.15 12.25
C GLY A 27 2.29 9.24 10.98
N LEU A 28 2.02 8.12 10.31
CA LEU A 28 1.19 8.06 9.10
C LEU A 28 -0.30 7.82 9.39
N TRP A 29 -0.70 7.75 10.67
CA TRP A 29 -2.11 7.56 11.06
C TRP A 29 -3.05 8.60 10.44
N GLY A 30 -2.60 9.85 10.29
CA GLY A 30 -3.40 10.92 9.66
C GLY A 30 -3.75 10.66 8.18
N HIS A 31 -3.05 9.74 7.51
CA HIS A 31 -3.39 9.25 6.18
C HIS A 31 -4.21 7.95 6.25
N VAL A 32 -3.75 6.97 7.05
CA VAL A 32 -4.39 5.65 7.18
C VAL A 32 -5.84 5.77 7.68
N SER A 33 -6.10 6.63 8.67
CA SER A 33 -7.45 6.85 9.23
C SER A 33 -8.48 7.41 8.25
N LYS A 34 -8.04 7.89 7.08
CA LYS A 34 -8.93 8.46 6.05
C LYS A 34 -9.33 7.46 4.98
N ILE A 35 -8.70 6.29 4.94
CA ILE A 35 -8.98 5.27 3.92
C ILE A 35 -10.46 4.86 4.01
N GLN A 36 -11.15 4.88 2.88
CA GLN A 36 -12.54 4.47 2.71
C GLN A 36 -12.62 3.19 1.87
N SER A 37 -13.76 2.51 1.88
CA SER A 37 -13.96 1.24 1.16
C SER A 37 -13.83 1.32 -0.37
N ASP A 38 -13.97 2.51 -0.97
CA ASP A 38 -13.82 2.74 -2.41
C ASP A 38 -12.38 3.14 -2.82
N ASP A 39 -11.47 3.25 -1.85
CA ASP A 39 -10.06 3.54 -2.11
C ASP A 39 -9.30 2.30 -2.58
N ILE A 40 -8.14 2.54 -3.21
CA ILE A 40 -7.27 1.49 -3.72
C ILE A 40 -5.98 1.44 -2.91
N LEU A 41 -5.61 0.24 -2.49
CA LEU A 41 -4.38 0.01 -1.75
C LEU A 41 -3.34 -0.62 -2.68
N PHE A 42 -2.09 -0.27 -2.45
CA PHE A 42 -0.92 -0.83 -3.12
C PHE A 42 0.13 -1.21 -2.07
N LEU A 43 0.88 -2.27 -2.33
CA LEU A 43 1.99 -2.70 -1.49
C LEU A 43 3.30 -2.60 -2.26
N TYR A 44 4.17 -1.69 -1.85
CA TYR A 44 5.51 -1.52 -2.42
C TYR A 44 6.57 -2.23 -1.58
N ASN A 45 7.23 -3.24 -2.15
CA ASN A 45 8.35 -3.92 -1.52
C ASN A 45 9.67 -3.21 -1.84
N THR A 46 10.24 -2.53 -0.86
CA THR A 46 11.48 -1.76 -1.00
C THR A 46 12.73 -2.64 -1.13
N SER A 47 12.64 -3.94 -0.84
CA SER A 47 13.74 -4.88 -1.03
C SER A 47 13.83 -5.42 -2.45
N THR A 48 12.69 -5.58 -3.15
CA THR A 48 12.64 -6.11 -4.52
C THR A 48 12.32 -5.06 -5.58
N PHE A 49 11.95 -3.84 -5.16
CA PHE A 49 11.50 -2.76 -6.04
C PHE A 49 10.25 -3.14 -6.87
N GLU A 50 9.36 -3.90 -6.26
CA GLU A 50 8.10 -4.36 -6.85
C GLU A 50 6.91 -3.74 -6.15
N ILE A 51 5.84 -3.49 -6.89
CA ILE A 51 4.56 -3.04 -6.34
C ILE A 51 3.45 -4.04 -6.68
N THR A 52 2.64 -4.34 -5.68
CA THR A 52 1.48 -5.22 -5.80
C THR A 52 0.19 -4.41 -5.68
N GLY A 53 -0.75 -4.64 -6.58
CA GLY A 53 -2.10 -4.07 -6.55
C GLY A 53 -2.89 -4.36 -7.83
N PRO A 54 -4.12 -3.84 -7.96
CA PRO A 54 -4.87 -3.17 -6.90
C PRO A 54 -5.24 -4.13 -5.76
N LEU A 55 -5.28 -3.61 -4.54
CA LEU A 55 -5.82 -4.27 -3.37
C LEU A 55 -7.01 -3.45 -2.85
N LYS A 56 -7.97 -4.09 -2.18
CA LYS A 56 -9.14 -3.41 -1.61
C LYS A 56 -9.05 -3.34 -0.09
N PRO A 57 -9.46 -2.24 0.55
CA PRO A 57 -9.69 -2.19 1.98
C PRO A 57 -10.69 -3.28 2.41
N ASP A 58 -10.36 -4.02 3.48
CA ASP A 58 -11.21 -5.07 4.05
C ASP A 58 -11.55 -4.76 5.51
N GLY A 59 -12.34 -3.70 5.70
CA GLY A 59 -12.75 -3.19 7.00
C GLY A 59 -12.12 -1.84 7.35
N GLU A 60 -12.37 -1.41 8.59
CA GLU A 60 -12.01 -0.07 9.06
C GLU A 60 -10.51 0.04 9.40
N PRO A 61 -9.89 1.20 9.14
CA PRO A 61 -8.54 1.48 9.62
C PRO A 61 -8.46 1.45 11.16
N GLY A 62 -7.33 0.99 11.70
CA GLY A 62 -7.10 0.92 13.15
C GLY A 62 -5.69 1.33 13.56
N ASN A 63 -5.55 1.75 14.82
CA ASN A 63 -4.27 2.15 15.41
C ASN A 63 -4.02 1.50 16.78
N PRO A 64 -3.83 0.17 16.86
CA PRO A 64 -3.74 -0.81 15.77
C PRO A 64 -5.02 -1.65 15.59
N VAL A 65 -5.13 -2.34 14.45
CA VAL A 65 -6.10 -3.44 14.23
C VAL A 65 -5.60 -4.70 14.94
N GLU A 66 -4.35 -5.09 14.72
CA GLU A 66 -3.64 -6.18 15.38
C GLU A 66 -2.42 -5.67 16.15
N LYS A 67 -2.52 -5.65 17.48
CA LYS A 67 -1.45 -5.16 18.38
C LYS A 67 -0.11 -5.89 18.25
N GLY A 68 -0.14 -7.18 17.90
CA GLY A 68 1.05 -8.03 17.80
C GLY A 68 1.78 -7.95 16.47
N ALA A 69 1.17 -7.35 15.44
CA ALA A 69 1.73 -7.35 14.09
C ALA A 69 3.07 -6.59 14.05
N TRP A 70 4.07 -7.21 13.44
CA TRP A 70 5.45 -6.72 13.34
C TRP A 70 6.03 -6.29 14.69
N LYS A 71 5.70 -7.03 15.75
CA LYS A 71 6.10 -6.75 17.15
C LYS A 71 5.67 -5.37 17.64
N GLY A 72 4.58 -4.82 17.09
CA GLY A 72 4.04 -3.51 17.46
C GLY A 72 4.71 -2.32 16.77
N GLY A 73 5.58 -2.55 15.78
CA GLY A 73 6.33 -1.48 15.10
C GLY A 73 5.50 -0.63 14.14
N PHE A 74 4.43 -1.18 13.56
CA PHE A 74 3.58 -0.49 12.57
C PHE A 74 2.13 -0.51 13.03
N THR A 75 1.74 0.49 13.82
CA THR A 75 0.42 0.51 14.46
C THR A 75 -0.65 1.11 13.55
N SER A 76 -0.31 1.95 12.57
CA SER A 76 -1.28 2.52 11.63
C SER A 76 -1.66 1.46 10.60
N GLN A 77 -2.79 0.77 10.81
CA GLN A 77 -3.09 -0.48 10.14
C GLN A 77 -4.43 -0.47 9.41
N ILE A 78 -4.52 -1.29 8.36
CA ILE A 78 -5.77 -1.62 7.70
C ILE A 78 -5.68 -3.03 7.11
N LYS A 79 -6.78 -3.77 7.17
CA LYS A 79 -6.91 -5.08 6.50
C LYS A 79 -7.13 -4.87 5.01
N PHE A 80 -6.70 -5.84 4.20
CA PHE A 80 -6.89 -5.78 2.76
C PHE A 80 -7.32 -7.13 2.19
N ALA A 81 -7.96 -7.08 1.02
CA ALA A 81 -8.25 -8.23 0.20
C ALA A 81 -7.57 -8.09 -1.18
N GLU A 82 -7.10 -9.22 -1.71
CA GLU A 82 -6.72 -9.32 -3.12
C GLU A 82 -7.98 -9.38 -3.99
N THR A 83 -7.81 -9.01 -5.26
CA THR A 83 -8.84 -9.01 -6.30
C THR A 83 -8.35 -9.86 -7.46
N GLU A 84 -9.23 -10.19 -8.40
CA GLU A 84 -8.86 -10.91 -9.63
C GLU A 84 -7.81 -10.14 -10.47
N ASP A 85 -7.79 -8.81 -10.34
CA ASP A 85 -6.86 -7.92 -11.04
C ASP A 85 -5.52 -7.73 -10.30
N THR A 86 -5.39 -8.27 -9.07
CA THR A 86 -4.19 -8.06 -8.26
C THR A 86 -2.97 -8.71 -8.92
N LYS A 87 -1.97 -7.88 -9.21
CA LYS A 87 -0.69 -8.35 -9.74
C LYS A 87 0.49 -7.59 -9.18
N THR A 88 1.65 -8.23 -9.28
CA THR A 88 2.93 -7.65 -8.87
C THR A 88 3.72 -7.27 -10.12
N ILE A 89 4.15 -6.01 -10.20
CA ILE A 89 4.95 -5.50 -11.31
C ILE A 89 6.19 -4.75 -10.78
N PRO A 90 7.24 -4.59 -11.60
CA PRO A 90 8.35 -3.71 -11.25
C PRO A 90 7.86 -2.28 -11.00
N PHE A 91 8.22 -1.69 -9.86
CA PHE A 91 7.84 -0.30 -9.52
C PHE A 91 8.32 0.71 -10.56
N ALA A 92 9.42 0.39 -11.25
CA ALA A 92 9.97 1.18 -12.34
C ALA A 92 8.95 1.46 -13.47
N LYS A 93 7.94 0.58 -13.65
CA LYS A 93 6.87 0.78 -14.63
C LYS A 93 5.93 1.92 -14.26
N ILE A 94 5.77 2.24 -12.98
CA ILE A 94 4.81 3.25 -12.51
C ILE A 94 5.47 4.47 -11.85
N GLN A 95 6.77 4.42 -11.53
CA GLN A 95 7.45 5.46 -10.75
C GLN A 95 7.31 6.87 -11.35
N HIS A 96 7.15 6.99 -12.68
CA HIS A 96 6.98 8.25 -13.39
C HIS A 96 5.60 8.88 -13.21
N ILE A 97 4.60 8.10 -12.78
CA ILE A 97 3.24 8.56 -12.44
C ILE A 97 3.22 9.20 -11.04
N ILE A 98 4.17 8.84 -10.17
CA ILE A 98 4.22 9.30 -8.78
C ILE A 98 4.81 10.71 -8.71
N LYS A 99 3.95 11.74 -8.63
CA LYS A 99 4.30 13.17 -8.77
C LYS A 99 5.45 13.67 -7.91
N LYS A 100 5.68 13.09 -6.73
CA LYS A 100 6.74 13.51 -5.79
C LYS A 100 7.75 12.42 -5.48
N TYR A 101 7.81 11.39 -6.31
CA TYR A 101 8.87 10.41 -6.21
C TYR A 101 10.18 11.01 -6.73
N ARG A 102 11.20 11.01 -5.88
CA ARG A 102 12.59 11.27 -6.27
C ARG A 102 13.38 10.01 -6.02
N HIS A 103 14.24 9.65 -6.96
CA HIS A 103 15.11 8.49 -6.81
C HIS A 103 15.92 8.60 -5.52
N GLY A 104 15.89 7.56 -4.68
CA GLY A 104 16.51 7.55 -3.34
C GLY A 104 15.59 8.01 -2.19
N LEU A 105 14.37 8.48 -2.47
CA LEU A 105 13.33 8.74 -1.48
C LEU A 105 12.16 7.74 -1.64
N TYR A 106 11.44 7.48 -0.55
CA TYR A 106 10.22 6.69 -0.63
C TYR A 106 9.12 7.46 -1.38
N PRO A 107 8.23 6.76 -2.13
CA PRO A 107 7.07 7.41 -2.72
C PRO A 107 6.17 8.00 -1.62
N GLU A 108 5.44 9.06 -1.95
CA GLU A 108 4.36 9.50 -1.08
C GLU A 108 3.32 8.39 -0.92
N MET A 109 2.80 8.27 0.29
CA MET A 109 1.78 7.28 0.59
C MET A 109 0.50 7.52 -0.21
N VAL A 110 0.09 8.77 -0.40
CA VAL A 110 -1.22 9.11 -0.98
C VAL A 110 -1.11 9.43 -2.47
N LEU A 111 -2.00 8.85 -3.26
CA LEU A 111 -2.13 9.07 -4.70
C LEU A 111 -3.49 9.70 -5.01
N ASP A 112 -3.51 10.69 -5.90
CA ASP A 112 -4.77 11.21 -6.42
C ASP A 112 -5.42 10.27 -7.44
N ALA A 113 -6.70 10.51 -7.76
CA ALA A 113 -7.48 9.67 -8.67
C ALA A 113 -6.80 9.47 -10.04
N ARG A 114 -6.16 10.51 -10.60
CA ARG A 114 -5.49 10.40 -11.92
C ARG A 114 -4.27 9.48 -11.85
N GLN A 115 -3.54 9.52 -10.74
CA GLN A 115 -2.41 8.62 -10.53
C GLN A 115 -2.88 7.18 -10.35
N VAL A 116 -3.98 6.96 -9.63
CA VAL A 116 -4.58 5.63 -9.46
C VAL A 116 -5.02 5.07 -10.81
N GLU A 117 -5.81 5.83 -11.57
CA GLU A 117 -6.31 5.43 -12.89
C GLU A 117 -5.15 5.03 -13.83
N ALA A 118 -4.11 5.86 -13.94
CA ALA A 118 -2.96 5.56 -14.78
C ALA A 118 -2.18 4.30 -14.33
N ILE A 119 -2.09 4.05 -13.02
CA ILE A 119 -1.47 2.82 -12.49
C ILE A 119 -2.34 1.61 -12.80
N LEU A 120 -3.66 1.71 -12.65
CA LEU A 120 -4.60 0.63 -12.98
C LEU A 120 -4.54 0.26 -14.47
N GLU A 121 -4.41 1.23 -15.37
CA GLU A 121 -4.21 0.97 -16.81
C GLU A 121 -2.94 0.15 -17.07
N ILE A 122 -1.82 0.48 -16.43
CA ILE A 122 -0.59 -0.33 -16.51
C ILE A 122 -0.81 -1.71 -15.88
N LEU A 123 -1.67 -1.80 -14.86
CA LEU A 123 -2.03 -3.05 -14.21
C LEU A 123 -3.11 -3.86 -14.96
N SER A 124 -3.68 -3.38 -16.05
CA SER A 124 -4.60 -4.16 -16.89
C SER A 124 -3.96 -4.65 -18.19
N ASN A 125 -2.80 -4.09 -18.56
CA ASN A 125 -1.96 -4.51 -19.69
C ASN A 125 -0.86 -5.50 -19.28
#